data_AF-A0A1D2IHU3-F1
#
_entry.id   AF-A0A1D2IHU3-F1
#
_cell.length_a   1.000
_cell.length_b   1.000
_cell.length_c   1.000
_cell.angle_alpha   90.00
_cell.angle_beta   90.00
_cell.angle_gamma   90.00
#
_symmetry.space_group_name_H-M   'P 1'
#
loop_
_entity.id
_entity.type
_entity.pdbx_description
1 polymer ?
#
loop_
_entity_poly.entity_id
_entity_poly.type
_entity_poly.pdbx_seq_one_letter_code
_entity_poly.pdbx_strand_id
1 'polypeptide(L)'
;MGPATTAPRVVLACGEVRTSLLPVLQALDSRAAAQFLALRADERVLLSERPNPYGRSPDTLTGVDCPLPSADGARVRAVGTVPARAVLTEGRLLQASAYFRVPAGGSGHRRPWGQYLVRPGVVEPFGKLPREAVAEGVLSGGRHGDLDVGLIADGLHTRLLCHPLLDHRPPLRSRPTRLRWVALPADPGAGPSVERFTLAEDELRTVRLRVPEGTPGDRIAGLCDDLALHDWLLTTVVRILDGIRLGAGTARPAPAAAGSGGGASRRGPGAAARRRPSAASVDAPGPGRAGPGPALGRAGGTARLLPAVAQPRTARP
;
A
#
# COMPACT_ATOMS: atom_id res chain seq x y z
N MET A 1 -20.75 -32.39 -26.40
CA MET A 1 -20.91 -30.92 -26.26
C MET A 1 -20.71 -30.61 -24.78
N GLY A 2 -19.49 -30.22 -24.37
CA GLY A 2 -19.24 -29.92 -22.96
C GLY A 2 -19.89 -28.59 -22.56
N PRO A 3 -20.36 -28.42 -21.31
CA PRO A 3 -20.84 -27.13 -20.86
C PRO A 3 -19.69 -26.13 -20.96
N ALA A 4 -19.89 -25.03 -21.68
CA ALA A 4 -18.96 -23.91 -21.64
C ALA A 4 -18.91 -23.42 -20.19
N THR A 5 -17.79 -23.64 -19.51
CA THR A 5 -17.58 -23.18 -18.14
C THR A 5 -17.46 -21.67 -18.17
N THR A 6 -18.61 -20.98 -18.13
CA THR A 6 -18.69 -19.53 -18.03
C THR A 6 -17.83 -19.08 -16.87
N ALA A 7 -16.74 -18.38 -17.17
CA ALA A 7 -15.83 -17.87 -16.15
C ALA A 7 -16.64 -17.02 -15.16
N PRO A 8 -16.46 -17.20 -13.84
CA PRO A 8 -17.33 -16.58 -12.86
C PRO A 8 -17.26 -15.05 -12.97
N ARG A 9 -18.44 -14.43 -13.16
CA ARG A 9 -18.61 -12.99 -13.40
C ARG A 9 -17.92 -12.18 -12.31
N VAL A 10 -16.78 -11.57 -12.65
CA VAL A 10 -16.02 -10.66 -11.77
C VAL A 10 -16.81 -9.36 -11.62
N VAL A 11 -17.05 -8.95 -10.37
CA VAL A 11 -17.80 -7.72 -10.06
C VAL A 11 -17.05 -6.75 -9.14
N LEU A 12 -15.81 -7.09 -8.81
CA LEU A 12 -14.87 -6.23 -8.08
C LEU A 12 -13.45 -6.64 -8.49
N ALA A 13 -12.61 -5.68 -8.83
CA ALA A 13 -11.17 -5.81 -8.84
C ALA A 13 -10.57 -4.78 -7.87
N CYS A 14 -9.48 -5.11 -7.20
CA CYS A 14 -8.86 -4.21 -6.23
C CYS A 14 -7.40 -4.56 -5.98
N GLY A 15 -6.64 -3.59 -5.48
CA GLY A 15 -5.22 -3.76 -5.24
C GLY A 15 -4.57 -2.57 -4.55
N GLU A 16 -3.26 -2.66 -4.35
CA GLU A 16 -2.44 -1.59 -3.83
C GLU A 16 -1.09 -1.54 -4.57
N VAL A 17 -0.59 -0.34 -4.84
CA VAL A 17 0.70 -0.06 -5.48
C VAL A 17 1.56 0.76 -4.53
N ARG A 18 2.81 0.36 -4.36
CA ARG A 18 3.84 1.06 -3.58
C ARG A 18 4.89 1.60 -4.52
N THR A 19 4.99 2.93 -4.64
CA THR A 19 5.97 3.60 -5.52
C THR A 19 7.06 4.27 -4.69
N SER A 20 8.32 4.05 -5.02
CA SER A 20 9.46 4.74 -4.41
C SER A 20 10.66 4.85 -5.35
N LEU A 21 11.54 5.81 -5.09
CA LEU A 21 12.91 5.74 -5.60
C LEU A 21 13.65 4.56 -4.93
N LEU A 22 14.44 3.82 -5.69
CA LEU A 22 15.40 2.86 -5.17
C LEU A 22 16.51 3.61 -4.42
N PRO A 23 17.01 3.08 -3.30
CA PRO A 23 18.10 3.67 -2.56
C PRO A 23 19.44 3.25 -3.20
N VAL A 24 19.66 3.71 -4.44
CA VAL A 24 20.89 3.52 -5.24
C VAL A 24 21.38 4.84 -5.79
N LEU A 25 22.70 5.08 -5.76
CA LEU A 25 23.27 6.30 -6.34
C LEU A 25 23.21 6.25 -7.87
N GLN A 26 23.66 5.15 -8.45
CA GLN A 26 23.58 4.89 -9.89
C GLN A 26 22.35 4.05 -10.22
N ALA A 27 21.78 4.24 -11.42
CA ALA A 27 20.69 3.40 -11.91
C ALA A 27 21.18 1.96 -12.04
N LEU A 28 20.31 0.99 -11.72
CA LEU A 28 20.58 -0.41 -12.04
C LEU A 28 20.52 -0.57 -13.57
N ASP A 29 21.60 -1.10 -14.17
CA ASP A 29 21.60 -1.47 -15.58
C ASP A 29 20.65 -2.66 -15.87
N SER A 30 20.42 -2.99 -17.14
CA SER A 30 19.51 -4.07 -17.55
C SER A 30 19.84 -5.44 -16.92
N ARG A 31 21.11 -5.73 -16.63
CA ARG A 31 21.55 -6.99 -16.00
C ARG A 31 21.30 -6.96 -14.49
N ALA A 32 21.64 -5.87 -13.82
CA ALA A 32 21.38 -5.67 -12.40
C ALA A 32 19.87 -5.63 -12.11
N ALA A 33 19.08 -4.98 -12.98
CA ALA A 33 17.62 -4.98 -12.95
C ALA A 33 17.03 -6.39 -13.13
N ALA A 34 17.55 -7.18 -14.08
CA ALA A 34 17.15 -8.58 -14.25
C ALA A 34 17.43 -9.43 -13.00
N GLN A 35 18.60 -9.26 -12.37
CA GLN A 35 18.95 -9.96 -11.14
C GLN A 35 18.07 -9.51 -9.96
N PHE A 36 17.83 -8.20 -9.83
CA PHE A 36 17.01 -7.60 -8.78
C PHE A 36 15.54 -8.03 -8.85
N LEU A 37 14.98 -8.16 -10.06
CA LEU A 37 13.58 -8.56 -10.30
C LEU A 37 13.39 -10.08 -10.44
N ALA A 38 14.44 -10.90 -10.27
CA ALA A 38 14.37 -12.36 -10.33
C ALA A 38 13.69 -12.98 -9.09
N LEU A 39 12.42 -12.60 -8.86
CA LEU A 39 11.61 -13.04 -7.71
C LEU A 39 11.24 -14.53 -7.77
N ARG A 40 11.28 -15.11 -8.97
CA ARG A 40 10.99 -16.51 -9.31
C ARG A 40 12.15 -17.07 -10.13
N ALA A 41 12.45 -18.36 -9.96
CA ALA A 41 13.52 -19.04 -10.70
C ALA A 41 13.02 -19.76 -11.97
N ASP A 42 11.71 -20.02 -12.05
CA ASP A 42 11.05 -20.76 -13.11
C ASP A 42 10.45 -19.87 -14.22
N GLU A 43 10.42 -18.56 -14.00
CA GLU A 43 9.87 -17.58 -14.94
C GLU A 43 10.85 -16.41 -15.13
N ARG A 44 10.88 -15.82 -16.33
CA ARG A 44 11.86 -14.79 -16.71
C ARG A 44 11.36 -13.38 -16.38
N VAL A 45 12.28 -12.51 -15.96
CA VAL A 45 12.04 -11.06 -15.92
C VAL A 45 11.80 -10.55 -17.34
N LEU A 46 10.75 -9.76 -17.51
CA LEU A 46 10.46 -9.05 -18.74
C LEU A 46 11.23 -7.73 -18.74
N LEU A 47 12.01 -7.47 -19.78
CA LEU A 47 12.76 -6.22 -19.96
C LEU A 47 12.32 -5.54 -21.25
N SER A 48 12.25 -4.22 -21.22
CA SER A 48 12.19 -3.37 -22.41
C SER A 48 13.20 -2.24 -22.28
N GLU A 49 13.84 -1.87 -23.39
CA GLU A 49 14.73 -0.69 -23.47
C GLU A 49 14.02 0.52 -24.09
N ARG A 50 12.78 0.33 -24.60
CA ARG A 50 12.01 1.34 -25.33
C ARG A 50 10.57 1.47 -24.78
N PRO A 51 10.01 2.70 -24.75
CA PRO A 51 10.68 3.97 -25.00
C PRO A 51 11.78 4.29 -23.98
N ASN A 52 11.63 3.74 -22.78
CA ASN A 52 12.49 3.90 -21.61
C ASN A 52 12.89 2.50 -21.06
N PRO A 53 14.07 2.34 -20.44
CA PRO A 53 14.42 1.15 -19.67
C PRO A 53 13.36 0.80 -18.62
N TYR A 54 12.81 -0.41 -18.75
CA TYR A 54 11.71 -0.93 -17.95
C TYR A 54 11.94 -2.41 -17.67
N GLY A 55 11.91 -2.80 -16.40
CA GLY A 55 11.91 -4.20 -15.98
C GLY A 55 10.63 -4.55 -15.23
N ARG A 56 10.08 -5.72 -15.47
CA ARG A 56 8.96 -6.29 -14.72
C ARG A 56 9.27 -7.71 -14.27
N SER A 57 9.11 -7.98 -12.98
CA SER A 57 9.22 -9.32 -12.43
C SER A 57 8.09 -10.24 -12.93
N PRO A 58 8.31 -11.56 -12.92
CA PRO A 58 7.24 -12.54 -12.81
C PRO A 58 6.24 -12.21 -11.68
N ASP A 59 4.99 -12.66 -11.82
CA ASP A 59 3.98 -12.51 -10.78
C ASP A 59 4.21 -13.57 -9.67
N THR A 60 4.43 -13.13 -8.43
CA THR A 60 4.50 -14.02 -7.25
C THR A 60 3.10 -14.25 -6.67
N LEU A 61 2.72 -15.49 -6.38
CA LEU A 61 1.37 -15.82 -5.92
C LEU A 61 1.34 -16.05 -4.40
N THR A 62 0.54 -15.27 -3.69
CA THR A 62 0.24 -15.48 -2.27
C THR A 62 -1.13 -16.14 -2.13
N GLY A 63 -1.19 -17.33 -1.52
CA GLY A 63 -2.46 -17.99 -1.20
C GLY A 63 -3.14 -17.33 0.00
N VAL A 64 -4.43 -17.05 -0.11
CA VAL A 64 -5.22 -16.38 0.94
C VAL A 64 -6.45 -17.18 1.32
N ASP A 65 -6.80 -17.18 2.61
CA ASP A 65 -7.99 -17.83 3.19
C ASP A 65 -8.41 -17.05 4.45
N CYS A 66 -9.11 -15.93 4.22
CA CYS A 66 -9.44 -14.94 5.25
C CYS A 66 -10.71 -14.13 4.87
N PRO A 67 -11.33 -13.39 5.81
CA PRO A 67 -12.39 -12.44 5.50
C PRO A 67 -11.94 -11.37 4.51
N LEU A 68 -12.82 -10.96 3.60
CA LEU A 68 -12.68 -9.72 2.85
C LEU A 68 -13.00 -8.54 3.78
N PRO A 69 -12.29 -7.40 3.67
CA PRO A 69 -12.61 -6.22 4.44
C PRO A 69 -13.96 -5.66 3.97
N SER A 70 -14.82 -5.23 4.91
CA SER A 70 -16.15 -4.68 4.57
C SER A 70 -16.54 -3.54 5.51
N ALA A 71 -17.01 -2.42 4.94
CA ALA A 71 -17.39 -1.23 5.68
C ALA A 71 -18.65 -1.42 6.55
N ASP A 72 -19.56 -2.31 6.15
CA ASP A 72 -20.76 -2.71 6.92
C ASP A 72 -20.46 -3.73 8.05
N GLY A 73 -19.21 -4.20 8.17
CA GLY A 73 -18.80 -5.22 9.12
C GLY A 73 -19.12 -6.66 8.71
N ALA A 74 -19.65 -6.91 7.51
CA ALA A 74 -19.91 -8.25 7.00
C ALA A 74 -18.60 -9.03 6.82
N ARG A 75 -18.45 -10.17 7.50
CA ARG A 75 -17.23 -11.00 7.45
C ARG A 75 -17.32 -12.09 6.38
N VAL A 76 -17.30 -11.68 5.11
CA VAL A 76 -17.31 -12.61 3.98
C VAL A 76 -15.95 -13.28 3.84
N ARG A 77 -15.81 -14.51 4.35
CA ARG A 77 -14.62 -15.34 4.15
C ARG A 77 -14.43 -15.61 2.66
N ALA A 78 -13.21 -15.48 2.17
CA ALA A 78 -12.85 -15.76 0.79
C ALA A 78 -11.52 -16.51 0.70
N VAL A 79 -11.36 -17.31 -0.36
CA VAL A 79 -10.19 -18.16 -0.59
C VAL A 79 -9.71 -18.01 -2.02
N GLY A 80 -8.40 -17.88 -2.22
CA GLY A 80 -7.85 -17.65 -3.55
C GLY A 80 -6.35 -17.43 -3.59
N THR A 81 -5.92 -16.74 -4.64
CA THR A 81 -4.54 -16.29 -4.80
C THR A 81 -4.49 -14.81 -5.14
N VAL A 82 -3.53 -14.10 -4.56
CA VAL A 82 -3.22 -12.70 -4.85
C VAL A 82 -1.84 -12.65 -5.54
N PRO A 83 -1.76 -12.31 -6.85
CA PRO A 83 -0.51 -11.98 -7.51
C PRO A 83 0.06 -10.68 -6.94
N ALA A 84 1.38 -10.67 -6.76
CA ALA A 84 2.19 -9.49 -6.47
C ALA A 84 3.41 -9.46 -7.40
N ARG A 85 3.69 -8.30 -7.98
CA ARG A 85 4.75 -8.07 -8.95
C ARG A 85 5.54 -6.82 -8.61
N ALA A 86 6.77 -6.75 -9.11
CA ALA A 86 7.60 -5.58 -9.03
C ALA A 86 7.95 -5.06 -10.43
N VAL A 87 8.01 -3.74 -10.56
CA VAL A 87 8.36 -3.01 -11.76
C VAL A 87 9.50 -2.05 -11.41
N LEU A 88 10.48 -1.94 -12.30
CA LEU A 88 11.60 -1.02 -12.19
C LEU A 88 11.70 -0.17 -13.45
N THR A 89 11.43 1.12 -13.32
CA THR A 89 11.52 2.10 -14.42
C THR A 89 12.83 2.90 -14.28
N GLU A 90 13.54 3.10 -15.39
CA GLU A 90 14.83 3.82 -15.47
C GLU A 90 15.93 3.28 -14.53
N GLY A 91 15.85 2.01 -14.13
CA GLY A 91 16.76 1.43 -13.13
C GLY A 91 16.71 2.11 -11.75
N ARG A 92 15.68 2.95 -11.49
CA ARG A 92 15.61 3.85 -10.33
C ARG A 92 14.26 3.88 -9.63
N LEU A 93 13.14 3.75 -10.35
CA LEU A 93 11.79 3.85 -9.76
C LEU A 93 11.22 2.46 -9.54
N LEU A 94 11.14 2.05 -8.28
CA LEU A 94 10.53 0.78 -7.87
C LEU A 94 9.03 0.98 -7.65
N GLN A 95 8.24 0.15 -8.32
CA GLN A 95 6.85 -0.08 -7.97
C GLN A 95 6.68 -1.53 -7.54
N ALA A 96 6.03 -1.77 -6.40
CA ALA A 96 5.57 -3.09 -5.99
C ALA A 96 4.05 -3.05 -5.90
N SER A 97 3.36 -3.90 -6.65
CA SER A 97 1.90 -3.95 -6.67
C SER A 97 1.36 -5.34 -6.43
N ALA A 98 0.22 -5.40 -5.74
CA ALA A 98 -0.55 -6.62 -5.51
C ALA A 98 -2.03 -6.34 -5.80
N TYR A 99 -2.73 -7.29 -6.41
CA TYR A 99 -4.12 -7.10 -6.81
C TYR A 99 -4.88 -8.43 -6.88
N PHE A 100 -6.21 -8.37 -6.79
CA PHE A 100 -7.08 -9.52 -6.98
C PHE A 100 -8.45 -9.14 -7.53
N ARG A 101 -9.17 -10.15 -8.02
CA ARG A 101 -10.54 -10.06 -8.53
C ARG A 101 -11.47 -10.93 -7.68
N VAL A 102 -12.70 -10.46 -7.52
CA VAL A 102 -13.75 -11.15 -6.76
C VAL A 102 -14.99 -11.35 -7.64
N PRO A 103 -15.50 -12.58 -7.79
CA PRO A 103 -16.78 -12.82 -8.46
C PRO A 103 -17.98 -12.41 -7.60
N ALA A 104 -19.15 -12.26 -8.23
CA ALA A 104 -20.39 -11.87 -7.53
C ALA A 104 -20.79 -12.80 -6.36
N GLY A 105 -20.34 -14.04 -6.42
CA GLY A 105 -20.40 -15.00 -5.34
C GLY A 105 -19.53 -16.21 -5.64
N GLY A 106 -19.39 -17.09 -4.66
CA GLY A 106 -18.68 -18.35 -4.77
C GLY A 106 -19.37 -19.45 -3.97
N SER A 107 -18.77 -20.64 -3.97
CA SER A 107 -19.37 -21.78 -3.26
C SER A 107 -19.43 -21.56 -1.74
N GLY A 108 -20.49 -22.03 -1.08
CA GLY A 108 -20.72 -21.83 0.36
C GLY A 108 -19.77 -22.60 1.30
N HIS A 109 -18.72 -23.22 0.75
CA HIS A 109 -17.73 -24.01 1.46
C HIS A 109 -16.38 -23.92 0.73
N ARG A 110 -15.31 -24.22 1.46
CA ARG A 110 -13.95 -24.26 0.92
C ARG A 110 -13.77 -25.42 -0.07
N ARG A 111 -13.12 -25.14 -1.21
CA ARG A 111 -12.75 -26.15 -2.21
C ARG A 111 -11.29 -26.62 -2.05
N PRO A 112 -10.85 -27.71 -2.70
CA PRO A 112 -9.45 -28.12 -2.73
C PRO A 112 -8.55 -27.01 -3.32
N TRP A 113 -7.32 -26.88 -2.81
CA TRP A 113 -6.39 -25.80 -3.20
C TRP A 113 -6.16 -25.71 -4.72
N GLY A 114 -6.12 -26.84 -5.42
CA GLY A 114 -5.98 -26.89 -6.88
C GLY A 114 -7.00 -26.02 -7.64
N GLN A 115 -8.24 -25.91 -7.15
CA GLN A 115 -9.28 -25.07 -7.77
C GLN A 115 -8.97 -23.56 -7.68
N TYR A 116 -8.15 -23.13 -6.72
CA TYR A 116 -7.72 -21.74 -6.57
C TYR A 116 -6.39 -21.47 -7.28
N LEU A 117 -5.47 -22.44 -7.27
CA LEU A 117 -4.16 -22.33 -7.92
C LEU A 117 -4.26 -22.22 -9.45
N VAL A 118 -5.24 -22.88 -10.08
CA VAL A 118 -5.51 -22.74 -11.53
C VAL A 118 -6.25 -21.45 -11.91
N ARG A 119 -6.53 -20.55 -10.94
CA ARG A 119 -7.16 -19.24 -11.16
C ARG A 119 -6.36 -18.11 -10.49
N PRO A 120 -5.13 -17.79 -10.96
CA PRO A 120 -4.33 -16.68 -10.44
C PRO A 120 -5.11 -15.36 -10.36
N GLY A 121 -5.00 -14.66 -9.23
CA GLY A 121 -5.63 -13.36 -9.02
C GLY A 121 -7.15 -13.41 -8.94
N VAL A 122 -7.72 -14.55 -8.58
CA VAL A 122 -9.12 -14.69 -8.20
C VAL A 122 -9.20 -15.10 -6.74
N VAL A 123 -9.98 -14.35 -5.97
CA VAL A 123 -10.33 -14.62 -4.57
C VAL A 123 -11.83 -14.87 -4.53
N GLU A 124 -12.22 -16.12 -4.27
CA GLU A 124 -13.60 -16.59 -4.33
C GLU A 124 -14.27 -16.43 -2.95
N PRO A 125 -15.32 -15.61 -2.81
CA PRO A 125 -16.03 -15.42 -1.56
C PRO A 125 -16.96 -16.60 -1.26
N PHE A 126 -17.20 -16.89 0.02
CA PHE A 126 -18.20 -17.86 0.42
C PHE A 126 -19.58 -17.19 0.41
N GLY A 127 -20.46 -17.63 -0.48
CA GLY A 127 -21.77 -17.01 -0.68
C GLY A 127 -21.72 -15.75 -1.54
N LYS A 128 -22.63 -14.80 -1.28
CA LYS A 128 -22.82 -13.57 -2.07
C LYS A 128 -21.87 -12.46 -1.61
N LEU A 129 -21.28 -11.73 -2.55
CA LEU A 129 -20.43 -10.58 -2.25
C LEU A 129 -21.25 -9.28 -2.04
N PRO A 130 -21.17 -8.60 -0.88
CA PRO A 130 -21.67 -7.23 -0.70
C PRO A 130 -20.68 -6.24 -1.33
N ARG A 131 -20.63 -6.22 -2.67
CA ARG A 131 -19.54 -5.59 -3.46
C ARG A 131 -19.21 -4.16 -3.07
N GLU A 132 -20.21 -3.35 -2.73
CA GLU A 132 -20.02 -1.92 -2.42
C GLU A 132 -19.40 -1.73 -1.03
N ALA A 133 -19.87 -2.49 -0.04
CA ALA A 133 -19.32 -2.49 1.31
C ALA A 133 -17.89 -3.06 1.33
N VAL A 134 -17.61 -4.08 0.51
CA VAL A 134 -16.25 -4.61 0.34
C VAL A 134 -15.33 -3.63 -0.38
N ALA A 135 -15.81 -2.94 -1.42
CA ALA A 135 -15.02 -1.90 -2.10
C ALA A 135 -14.61 -0.77 -1.13
N GLU A 136 -15.55 -0.27 -0.32
CA GLU A 136 -15.26 0.76 0.68
C GLU A 136 -14.40 0.21 1.84
N GLY A 137 -14.61 -1.06 2.22
CA GLY A 137 -13.79 -1.78 3.20
C GLY A 137 -12.33 -1.91 2.77
N VAL A 138 -12.08 -2.21 1.49
CA VAL A 138 -10.72 -2.19 0.93
C VAL A 138 -10.15 -0.78 1.01
N LEU A 139 -10.83 0.24 0.48
CA LEU A 139 -10.28 1.61 0.46
C LEU A 139 -9.91 2.12 1.85
N SER A 140 -10.76 1.87 2.85
CA SER A 140 -10.53 2.21 4.27
C SER A 140 -9.46 1.36 4.97
N GLY A 141 -9.02 0.24 4.39
CA GLY A 141 -7.92 -0.59 4.91
C GLY A 141 -8.35 -1.79 5.77
N GLY A 142 -9.65 -2.07 5.87
CA GLY A 142 -10.15 -3.24 6.57
C GLY A 142 -9.92 -3.23 8.08
N ARG A 143 -10.12 -4.40 8.69
CA ARG A 143 -9.84 -4.65 10.12
C ARG A 143 -8.74 -5.70 10.27
N HIS A 144 -8.16 -5.77 11.47
CA HIS A 144 -7.16 -6.80 11.78
C HIS A 144 -7.70 -8.21 11.50
N GLY A 145 -7.00 -8.94 10.63
CA GLY A 145 -7.35 -10.31 10.23
C GLY A 145 -8.28 -10.41 9.01
N ASP A 146 -8.69 -9.29 8.42
CA ASP A 146 -9.24 -9.26 7.07
C ASP A 146 -8.10 -9.29 6.02
N LEU A 147 -8.43 -9.47 4.74
CA LEU A 147 -7.49 -9.47 3.63
C LEU A 147 -6.92 -8.07 3.38
N ASP A 148 -5.69 -7.83 3.82
CA ASP A 148 -4.91 -6.64 3.46
C ASP A 148 -3.97 -6.94 2.27
N VAL A 149 -4.37 -6.48 1.09
CA VAL A 149 -3.54 -6.54 -0.13
C VAL A 149 -2.34 -5.59 -0.09
N GLY A 150 -2.43 -4.53 0.72
CA GLY A 150 -1.35 -3.59 0.99
C GLY A 150 -0.19 -4.25 1.74
N LEU A 151 -0.45 -5.16 2.68
CA LEU A 151 0.61 -5.96 3.32
C LEU A 151 1.35 -6.88 2.34
N ILE A 152 0.68 -7.39 1.31
CA ILE A 152 1.31 -8.22 0.28
C ILE A 152 2.23 -7.36 -0.61
N ALA A 153 1.75 -6.19 -1.03
CA ALA A 153 2.56 -5.22 -1.78
C ALA A 153 3.74 -4.66 -0.95
N ASP A 154 3.51 -4.34 0.33
CA ASP A 154 4.50 -3.83 1.29
C ASP A 154 5.58 -4.87 1.63
N GLY A 155 5.20 -6.14 1.79
CA GLY A 155 6.13 -7.24 2.00
C GLY A 155 7.06 -7.45 0.81
N LEU A 156 6.53 -7.35 -0.42
CA LEU A 156 7.34 -7.39 -1.63
C LEU A 156 8.25 -6.15 -1.76
N HIS A 157 7.71 -4.95 -1.50
CA HIS A 157 8.43 -3.69 -1.53
C HIS A 157 9.62 -3.71 -0.54
N THR A 158 9.36 -4.09 0.71
CA THR A 158 10.36 -4.22 1.78
C THR A 158 11.43 -5.25 1.42
N ARG A 159 11.04 -6.43 0.93
CA ARG A 159 12.00 -7.46 0.47
C ARG A 159 12.96 -6.91 -0.58
N LEU A 160 12.45 -6.12 -1.53
CA LEU A 160 13.26 -5.51 -2.58
C LEU A 160 14.14 -4.36 -2.07
N LEU A 161 13.63 -3.52 -1.15
CA LEU A 161 14.42 -2.48 -0.50
C LEU A 161 15.55 -3.02 0.39
N CYS A 162 15.51 -4.30 0.79
CA CYS A 162 16.60 -5.00 1.48
C CYS A 162 17.53 -5.78 0.55
N HIS A 163 17.43 -5.63 -0.78
CA HIS A 163 18.23 -6.42 -1.71
C HIS A 163 19.73 -6.03 -1.69
N PRO A 164 20.69 -6.97 -1.66
CA PRO A 164 22.14 -6.68 -1.58
C PRO A 164 22.77 -5.91 -2.76
N LEU A 165 22.00 -5.58 -3.80
CA LEU A 165 22.46 -4.74 -4.93
C LEU A 165 22.27 -3.24 -4.66
N LEU A 166 21.63 -2.88 -3.54
CA LEU A 166 21.34 -1.49 -3.20
C LEU A 166 22.46 -0.92 -2.32
N ASP A 167 23.04 0.20 -2.73
CA ASP A 167 24.13 0.88 -2.00
C ASP A 167 23.64 1.76 -0.82
N HIS A 168 22.32 1.90 -0.72
CA HIS A 168 21.57 2.74 0.23
C HIS A 168 21.87 4.26 0.15
N ARG A 169 22.27 4.76 -1.03
CA ARG A 169 22.66 6.17 -1.28
C ARG A 169 21.80 6.81 -2.39
N PRO A 170 20.48 7.00 -2.19
CA PRO A 170 19.63 7.63 -3.21
C PRO A 170 20.12 9.05 -3.56
N PRO A 171 20.09 9.45 -4.85
CA PRO A 171 20.57 10.77 -5.29
C PRO A 171 19.69 11.92 -4.82
N LEU A 172 18.44 11.65 -4.44
CA LEU A 172 17.49 12.62 -3.90
C LEU A 172 16.64 11.99 -2.79
N ARG A 173 16.19 12.81 -1.84
CA ARG A 173 15.23 12.37 -0.82
C ARG A 173 13.82 12.44 -1.40
N SER A 174 13.18 11.28 -1.53
CA SER A 174 11.77 11.14 -1.86
C SER A 174 11.05 10.35 -0.77
N ARG A 175 9.74 10.57 -0.60
CA ARG A 175 8.90 9.69 0.21
C ARG A 175 8.29 8.59 -0.68
N PRO A 176 8.12 7.36 -0.18
CA PRO A 176 7.30 6.37 -0.88
C PRO A 176 5.83 6.81 -0.86
N THR A 177 5.07 6.48 -1.90
CA THR A 177 3.62 6.70 -1.95
C THR A 177 2.87 5.37 -2.03
N ARG A 178 1.61 5.37 -1.58
CA ARG A 178 0.76 4.18 -1.52
C ARG A 178 -0.53 4.47 -2.28
N LEU A 179 -0.78 3.81 -3.41
CA LEU A 179 -2.04 3.93 -4.15
C LEU A 179 -2.89 2.69 -3.93
N ARG A 180 -3.94 2.80 -3.13
CA ARG A 180 -4.95 1.75 -2.99
C ARG A 180 -6.09 2.00 -3.96
N TRP A 181 -6.59 0.96 -4.62
CA TRP A 181 -7.61 1.11 -5.65
C TRP A 181 -8.65 0.01 -5.64
N VAL A 182 -9.85 0.38 -6.07
CA VAL A 182 -10.96 -0.54 -6.38
C VAL A 182 -11.57 -0.17 -7.73
N ALA A 183 -11.98 -1.18 -8.48
CA ALA A 183 -12.70 -1.06 -9.73
C ALA A 183 -13.97 -1.91 -9.69
N LEU A 184 -15.10 -1.25 -9.94
CA LEU A 184 -16.42 -1.84 -9.99
C LEU A 184 -16.96 -1.79 -11.43
N PRO A 185 -17.91 -2.65 -11.81
CA PRO A 185 -18.62 -2.52 -13.07
C PRO A 185 -19.24 -1.11 -13.21
N ALA A 186 -19.03 -0.52 -14.38
CA ALA A 186 -19.80 0.61 -14.88
C ALA A 186 -21.23 0.16 -15.23
N ASP A 187 -22.15 1.12 -15.31
CA ASP A 187 -23.51 0.85 -15.77
C ASP A 187 -23.53 0.47 -17.27
N PRO A 188 -24.52 -0.31 -17.74
CA PRO A 188 -24.59 -0.74 -19.13
C PRO A 188 -24.58 0.45 -20.10
N GLY A 189 -23.60 0.45 -21.02
CA GLY A 189 -23.41 1.54 -22.00
C GLY A 189 -22.58 2.72 -21.51
N ALA A 190 -22.23 2.79 -20.22
CA ALA A 190 -21.30 3.80 -19.71
C ALA A 190 -19.84 3.44 -20.04
N GLY A 191 -19.03 4.47 -20.33
CA GLY A 191 -17.58 4.32 -20.50
C GLY A 191 -16.83 4.13 -19.17
N PRO A 192 -15.53 3.77 -19.21
CA PRO A 192 -14.69 3.76 -18.01
C PRO A 192 -14.56 5.16 -17.42
N SER A 193 -14.57 5.28 -16.09
CA SER A 193 -14.44 6.55 -15.39
C SER A 193 -13.76 6.42 -14.02
N VAL A 194 -13.17 7.52 -13.54
CA VAL A 194 -12.72 7.68 -12.16
C VAL A 194 -13.88 8.28 -11.36
N GLU A 195 -14.47 7.50 -10.45
CA GLU A 195 -15.58 7.93 -9.59
C GLU A 195 -15.08 8.74 -8.39
N ARG A 196 -13.88 8.41 -7.88
CA ARG A 196 -13.23 9.15 -6.80
C ARG A 196 -11.71 8.99 -6.86
N PHE A 197 -10.99 10.08 -6.66
CA PHE A 197 -9.58 10.09 -6.30
C PHE A 197 -9.43 10.90 -5.01
N THR A 198 -8.73 10.37 -4.02
CA THR A 198 -8.58 11.05 -2.72
C THR A 198 -7.13 10.93 -2.25
N LEU A 199 -6.55 12.07 -1.89
CA LEU A 199 -5.27 12.16 -1.21
C LEU A 199 -5.56 12.18 0.29
N ALA A 200 -5.14 11.14 1.00
CA ALA A 200 -5.23 11.05 2.44
C ALA A 200 -3.88 11.42 3.09
N GLU A 201 -3.83 11.34 4.42
CA GLU A 201 -2.59 11.50 5.19
C GLU A 201 -1.58 10.36 4.91
N ASP A 202 -0.36 10.50 5.43
CA ASP A 202 0.71 9.47 5.39
C ASP A 202 1.01 8.87 4.01
N GLU A 203 0.94 9.71 2.98
CA GLU A 203 1.20 9.37 1.58
C GLU A 203 0.23 8.35 0.96
N LEU A 204 -0.91 8.08 1.61
CA LEU A 204 -1.96 7.22 1.07
C LEU A 204 -2.82 7.98 0.05
N ARG A 205 -3.03 7.37 -1.11
CA ARG A 205 -4.01 7.77 -2.13
C ARG A 205 -5.01 6.65 -2.32
N THR A 206 -6.28 6.99 -2.48
CA THR A 206 -7.34 6.03 -2.79
C THR A 206 -8.02 6.35 -4.13
N VAL A 207 -8.23 5.31 -4.94
CA VAL A 207 -8.90 5.41 -6.26
C VAL A 207 -10.11 4.51 -6.29
N ARG A 208 -11.22 5.05 -6.79
CA ARG A 208 -12.42 4.30 -7.10
C ARG A 208 -12.74 4.46 -8.58
N LEU A 209 -12.78 3.34 -9.31
CA LEU A 209 -12.99 3.28 -10.75
C LEU A 209 -14.33 2.60 -11.07
N ARG A 210 -14.97 3.06 -12.14
CA ARG A 210 -15.99 2.31 -12.88
C ARG A 210 -15.38 1.84 -14.19
N VAL A 211 -15.51 0.56 -14.50
CA VAL A 211 -14.92 -0.06 -15.71
C VAL A 211 -15.97 -0.91 -16.44
N PRO A 212 -15.95 -0.98 -17.77
CA PRO A 212 -16.81 -1.88 -18.52
C PRO A 212 -16.69 -3.33 -18.03
N GLU A 213 -17.81 -4.04 -18.02
CA GLU A 213 -17.80 -5.45 -17.63
C GLU A 213 -16.90 -6.29 -18.54
N GLY A 214 -16.20 -7.28 -17.95
CA GLY A 214 -15.24 -8.11 -18.67
C GLY A 214 -13.86 -7.48 -18.87
N THR A 215 -13.65 -6.22 -18.44
CA THR A 215 -12.31 -5.60 -18.47
C THR A 215 -11.29 -6.48 -17.73
N PRO A 216 -10.18 -6.89 -18.37
CA PRO A 216 -9.18 -7.74 -17.73
C PRO A 216 -8.52 -7.07 -16.50
N GLY A 217 -8.39 -7.81 -15.40
CA GLY A 217 -7.92 -7.24 -14.13
C GLY A 217 -6.45 -6.80 -14.15
N ASP A 218 -5.63 -7.43 -14.98
CA ASP A 218 -4.24 -7.07 -15.25
C ASP A 218 -4.12 -5.72 -15.98
N ARG A 219 -5.11 -5.36 -16.81
CA ARG A 219 -5.21 -4.05 -17.47
C ARG A 219 -5.61 -2.95 -16.48
N ILE A 220 -6.54 -3.25 -15.58
CA ILE A 220 -6.91 -2.34 -14.48
C ILE A 220 -5.71 -2.12 -13.55
N ALA A 221 -5.03 -3.20 -13.15
CA ALA A 221 -3.82 -3.11 -12.34
C ALA A 221 -2.70 -2.32 -13.04
N GLY A 222 -2.51 -2.50 -14.35
CA GLY A 222 -1.58 -1.70 -15.15
C GLY A 222 -1.91 -0.20 -15.14
N LEU A 223 -3.17 0.17 -15.38
CA LEU A 223 -3.63 1.57 -15.27
C LEU A 223 -3.37 2.16 -13.87
N CYS A 224 -3.55 1.37 -12.82
CA CYS A 224 -3.28 1.80 -11.45
C CYS A 224 -1.78 1.88 -11.14
N ASP A 225 -0.95 1.00 -11.70
CA ASP A 225 0.52 1.12 -11.65
C ASP A 225 0.95 2.42 -12.34
N ASP A 226 0.46 2.72 -13.54
CA ASP A 226 0.75 3.96 -14.26
C ASP A 226 0.29 5.20 -13.47
N LEU A 227 -0.92 5.20 -12.91
CA LEU A 227 -1.44 6.30 -12.09
C LEU A 227 -0.59 6.52 -10.83
N ALA A 228 -0.16 5.45 -10.16
CA ALA A 228 0.71 5.53 -8.99
C ALA A 228 2.11 6.06 -9.32
N LEU A 229 2.61 5.81 -10.54
CA LEU A 229 3.89 6.34 -11.02
C LEU A 229 3.78 7.85 -11.29
N HIS A 230 2.73 8.28 -11.98
CA HIS A 230 2.50 9.69 -12.31
C HIS A 230 2.25 10.55 -11.06
N ASP A 231 1.40 10.09 -10.13
CA ASP A 231 1.16 10.78 -8.86
C ASP A 231 2.46 10.93 -8.03
N TRP A 232 3.26 9.85 -7.94
CA TRP A 232 4.54 9.88 -7.24
C TRP A 232 5.52 10.87 -7.89
N LEU A 233 5.61 10.88 -9.23
CA LEU A 233 6.48 11.77 -9.99
C LEU A 233 6.12 13.23 -9.73
N LEU A 234 4.83 13.59 -9.92
CA LEU A 234 4.34 14.94 -9.71
C LEU A 234 4.55 15.40 -8.25
N THR A 235 4.19 14.55 -7.28
CA THR A 235 4.41 14.83 -5.85
C THR A 235 5.88 15.08 -5.53
N THR A 236 6.78 14.24 -6.09
CA THR A 236 8.22 14.31 -5.80
C THR A 236 8.86 15.53 -6.47
N VAL A 237 8.50 15.84 -7.73
CA VAL A 237 9.00 17.01 -8.45
C VAL A 237 8.55 18.30 -7.76
N VAL A 238 7.27 18.42 -7.38
CA VAL A 238 6.76 19.59 -6.64
C VAL A 238 7.54 19.80 -5.34
N ARG A 239 7.71 18.73 -4.54
CA ARG A 239 8.51 18.79 -3.29
C ARG A 239 9.96 19.20 -3.48
N ILE A 240 10.60 18.78 -4.57
CA ILE A 240 11.96 19.20 -4.91
C ILE A 240 11.98 20.68 -5.27
N LEU A 241 11.05 21.16 -6.09
CA LEU A 241 10.95 22.56 -6.50
C LEU A 241 10.64 23.50 -5.33
N ASP A 242 9.76 23.09 -4.42
CA ASP A 242 9.47 23.82 -3.18
C ASP A 242 10.71 23.86 -2.26
N GLY A 243 11.43 22.74 -2.13
CA GLY A 243 12.67 22.67 -1.35
C GLY A 243 13.84 23.48 -1.92
N ILE A 244 13.84 23.79 -3.22
CA ILE A 244 14.84 24.68 -3.86
C ILE A 244 14.59 26.15 -3.51
N ARG A 245 13.35 26.53 -3.17
CA ARG A 245 12.97 27.89 -2.80
C ARG A 245 13.25 28.18 -1.31
N LEU A 246 14.53 28.38 -0.95
CA LEU A 246 15.02 29.32 0.12
C LEU A 246 16.53 29.14 0.43
N GLY A 247 17.37 29.07 -0.60
CA GLY A 247 18.82 29.31 -0.47
C GLY A 247 19.20 30.81 -0.49
N ALA A 248 18.22 31.71 -0.43
CA ALA A 248 18.40 33.14 -0.60
C ALA A 248 18.61 33.85 0.75
N GLY A 249 19.87 34.23 1.02
CA GLY A 249 20.20 35.15 2.10
C GLY A 249 20.86 34.51 3.32
N THR A 250 22.16 34.26 3.24
CA THR A 250 23.02 34.28 4.44
C THR A 250 23.04 35.71 4.98
N ALA A 251 22.06 36.06 5.82
CA ALA A 251 22.08 37.29 6.60
C ALA A 251 23.26 37.22 7.57
N ARG A 252 24.40 37.79 7.18
CA ARG A 252 25.59 37.89 8.01
C ARG A 252 25.21 38.59 9.31
N PRO A 253 25.35 37.97 10.50
CA PRO A 253 25.09 38.67 11.75
C PRO A 253 26.03 39.86 11.85
N ALA A 254 25.48 41.06 12.04
CA ALA A 254 26.27 42.24 12.27
C ALA A 254 27.02 42.10 13.61
N PRO A 255 28.30 42.49 13.71
CA PRO A 255 29.04 42.40 14.96
C PRO A 255 28.41 43.33 16.01
N ALA A 256 28.28 42.82 17.24
CA ALA A 256 27.74 43.59 18.35
C ALA A 256 28.70 44.75 18.70
N ALA A 257 28.19 45.98 18.64
CA ALA A 257 28.88 47.14 19.18
C ALA A 257 28.74 47.15 20.71
N ALA A 258 29.86 47.09 21.41
CA ALA A 258 29.92 47.23 22.86
C ALA A 258 30.30 48.66 23.26
N GLY A 259 29.70 49.13 24.36
CA GLY A 259 29.96 50.42 25.00
C GLY A 259 28.85 51.45 24.74
N SER A 260 28.41 52.27 25.68
CA SER A 260 28.68 52.41 27.13
C SER A 260 27.98 53.71 27.54
N GLY A 261 27.22 53.74 28.63
CA GLY A 261 26.59 54.98 29.09
C GLY A 261 25.66 54.75 30.27
N GLY A 262 26.05 55.21 31.46
CA GLY A 262 25.29 55.00 32.69
C GLY A 262 24.13 55.98 32.88
N GLY A 263 23.13 55.57 33.67
CA GLY A 263 22.01 56.41 34.08
C GLY A 263 21.29 55.79 35.27
N ALA A 264 21.57 56.27 36.48
CA ALA A 264 20.96 55.76 37.70
C ALA A 264 19.56 56.35 37.93
N SER A 265 18.66 55.63 38.63
CA SER A 265 17.98 56.12 39.86
C SER A 265 16.73 55.31 40.27
N ARG A 266 16.87 54.59 41.41
CA ARG A 266 15.94 54.53 42.56
C ARG A 266 14.54 53.87 42.51
N ARG A 267 14.26 53.30 43.71
CA ARG A 267 12.97 52.94 44.38
C ARG A 267 12.33 51.59 44.02
N GLY A 268 12.01 50.85 45.08
CA GLY A 268 11.36 49.54 45.04
C GLY A 268 9.88 49.59 45.48
N PRO A 269 9.43 48.72 46.39
CA PRO A 269 8.47 47.67 46.01
C PRO A 269 7.05 47.90 46.53
N GLY A 270 6.04 47.29 45.89
CA GLY A 270 4.64 47.44 46.29
C GLY A 270 3.69 46.40 45.67
N ALA A 271 2.87 45.80 46.53
CA ALA A 271 2.01 44.64 46.31
C ALA A 271 0.73 44.85 45.46
N ALA A 272 0.23 43.72 44.93
CA ALA A 272 -1.17 43.26 44.88
C ALA A 272 -2.32 44.15 44.28
N ALA A 273 -2.95 43.64 43.22
CA ALA A 273 -4.42 43.60 43.02
C ALA A 273 -4.78 42.62 41.88
N ARG A 274 -5.45 41.48 42.14
CA ARG A 274 -6.92 41.29 42.02
C ARG A 274 -7.55 41.75 40.69
N ARG A 275 -8.03 40.78 39.89
CA ARG A 275 -9.45 40.72 39.42
C ARG A 275 -9.84 39.32 38.90
N ARG A 276 -11.01 38.83 39.35
CA ARG A 276 -11.80 37.72 38.77
C ARG A 276 -12.63 38.25 37.57
N PRO A 277 -13.22 37.42 36.68
CA PRO A 277 -14.35 36.49 36.95
C PRO A 277 -13.92 34.99 36.85
N SER A 278 -14.49 33.98 37.52
CA SER A 278 -15.89 33.61 37.83
C SER A 278 -16.70 33.25 36.56
N ALA A 279 -17.03 32.01 36.16
CA ALA A 279 -17.21 30.67 36.76
C ALA A 279 -18.69 30.20 36.64
N ALA A 280 -18.89 29.13 35.86
CA ALA A 280 -19.96 28.12 35.90
C ALA A 280 -19.48 26.97 34.95
N SER A 281 -19.18 25.71 35.30
CA SER A 281 -19.88 24.66 36.09
C SER A 281 -21.33 24.50 35.62
N VAL A 282 -21.80 23.36 35.09
CA VAL A 282 -21.98 22.04 35.74
C VAL A 282 -22.23 21.00 34.61
N ASP A 283 -21.86 19.70 34.64
CA ASP A 283 -20.89 18.90 35.42
C ASP A 283 -20.66 17.54 34.67
N ALA A 284 -19.89 16.61 35.25
CA ALA A 284 -19.72 15.23 34.76
C ALA A 284 -19.84 14.20 35.91
N PRO A 285 -20.31 12.95 35.69
CA PRO A 285 -20.24 11.89 36.68
C PRO A 285 -18.93 11.10 36.60
N GLY A 286 -18.31 10.87 37.77
CA GLY A 286 -17.02 10.17 37.93
C GLY A 286 -17.10 8.63 38.08
N PRO A 287 -15.96 7.97 38.37
CA PRO A 287 -15.78 6.52 38.16
C PRO A 287 -15.92 5.65 39.41
N GLY A 288 -16.21 4.36 39.21
CA GLY A 288 -16.11 3.28 40.21
C GLY A 288 -14.93 2.34 39.97
N ARG A 289 -14.19 1.99 41.03
CA ARG A 289 -13.07 1.01 41.04
C ARG A 289 -13.49 -0.29 41.73
N ALA A 290 -13.03 -1.45 41.22
CA ALA A 290 -12.22 -2.46 41.94
C ALA A 290 -11.96 -3.70 41.06
N GLY A 291 -10.86 -4.43 41.31
CA GLY A 291 -10.43 -5.63 40.57
C GLY A 291 -11.03 -6.96 41.12
N PRO A 292 -10.41 -8.15 40.91
CA PRO A 292 -8.95 -8.40 40.76
C PRO A 292 -8.54 -9.20 39.49
N GLY A 293 -7.22 -9.45 39.33
CA GLY A 293 -6.64 -10.32 38.28
C GLY A 293 -6.73 -11.83 38.59
N PRO A 294 -6.16 -12.71 37.75
CA PRO A 294 -4.69 -12.92 37.82
C PRO A 294 -3.97 -13.37 36.51
N ALA A 295 -2.65 -13.57 36.68
CA ALA A 295 -1.78 -14.57 36.01
C ALA A 295 -1.33 -14.39 34.53
N LEU A 296 -0.06 -13.99 34.43
CA LEU A 296 0.94 -14.35 33.42
C LEU A 296 0.72 -15.64 32.59
N GLY A 297 0.89 -15.52 31.27
CA GLY A 297 1.12 -16.64 30.36
C GLY A 297 1.93 -16.23 29.12
N ARG A 298 3.26 -16.40 29.16
CA ARG A 298 4.11 -16.25 27.96
C ARG A 298 3.90 -17.46 27.04
N ALA A 299 3.50 -17.24 25.79
CA ALA A 299 3.60 -18.24 24.73
C ALA A 299 4.04 -17.56 23.42
N GLY A 300 5.25 -17.88 22.95
CA GLY A 300 5.73 -17.42 21.65
C GLY A 300 5.17 -18.29 20.53
N GLY A 301 4.41 -17.70 19.60
CA GLY A 301 3.88 -18.37 18.42
C GLY A 301 4.67 -18.01 17.17
N THR A 302 5.68 -18.80 16.80
CA THR A 302 6.41 -18.63 15.55
C THR A 302 5.52 -18.98 14.35
N ALA A 303 5.13 -17.97 13.55
CA ALA A 303 4.47 -18.21 12.28
C ALA A 303 5.46 -18.86 11.28
N ARG A 304 5.34 -20.18 11.08
CA ARG A 304 6.14 -20.89 10.06
C ARG A 304 5.58 -20.61 8.67
N LEU A 305 6.27 -19.76 7.92
CA LEU A 305 6.24 -19.78 6.46
C LEU A 305 6.85 -21.12 5.98
N LEU A 306 6.02 -21.98 5.40
CA LEU A 306 6.48 -23.22 4.74
C LEU A 306 6.60 -22.97 3.23
N PRO A 307 7.82 -22.99 2.64
CA PRO A 307 7.96 -23.01 1.19
C PRO A 307 7.55 -24.39 0.66
N ALA A 308 6.66 -24.42 -0.33
CA ALA A 308 6.29 -25.65 -1.03
C ALA A 308 7.40 -26.06 -2.01
N VAL A 309 8.35 -26.88 -1.54
CA VAL A 309 9.36 -27.51 -2.40
C VAL A 309 8.81 -28.83 -2.95
N ALA A 310 8.45 -28.85 -4.23
CA ALA A 310 8.18 -30.08 -4.95
C ALA A 310 9.49 -30.61 -5.55
N GLN A 311 10.04 -31.70 -5.01
CA GLN A 311 11.15 -32.41 -5.65
C GLN A 311 10.62 -33.35 -6.76
N PRO A 312 11.20 -33.32 -7.98
CA PRO A 312 10.89 -34.30 -8.99
C PRO A 312 11.57 -35.63 -8.64
N ARG A 313 10.77 -36.71 -8.52
CA ARG A 313 11.32 -38.07 -8.46
C ARG A 313 11.81 -38.48 -9.84
N THR A 314 13.12 -38.68 -9.96
CA THR A 314 13.72 -39.37 -11.09
C THR A 314 13.37 -40.86 -11.03
N ALA A 315 12.94 -41.42 -12.16
CA ALA A 315 12.77 -42.85 -12.36
C ALA A 315 13.50 -43.25 -13.65
N ARG A 316 14.46 -44.17 -13.52
CA ARG A 316 15.15 -44.94 -14.55
C ARG A 316 15.84 -46.14 -13.87
N PRO A 317 16.18 -47.20 -14.61
CA PRO A 317 15.81 -47.47 -16.00
C PRO A 317 14.44 -48.13 -16.12
#